data_AF-S5FNF9-F1
#
_entry.id   AF-S5FNF9-F1
#
_cell.length_a   1.000
_cell.length_b   1.000
_cell.length_c   1.000
_cell.angle_alpha   90.00
_cell.angle_beta   90.00
_cell.angle_gamma   90.00
#
_symmetry.space_group_name_H-M   'P 1'
#
loop_
_entity.id
_entity.type
_entity.pdbx_description
1 polymer ?
#
loop_
_entity_poly.entity_id
_entity_poly.type
_entity_poly.pdbx_seq_one_letter_code
_entity_poly.pdbx_strand_id
1 'polypeptide(L)'
;LDRDWSAISSESPENPLSEVKQENLAYVIYTSGSTGKPKGVAIAHRSPLTLVFWAQEVFTTEQLAGVLASTSICFDLSVFELFVTLSWGGKVILSENALELPNLPAAEEVTLINTVPSAIAELIRTEGIPKTVRTVNLAGEPLPSQLVQQLYQQENIKEVYNLYGPSEDTTYSTFTLVEKTANNSPTIGKAIANTQTYILDRHLQPVPVGVPGELHLGGMGLAE
;
A
#
# COMPACT_ATOMS: atom_id res chain seq x y z
N LEU A 1 4.79 -22.43 14.03
CA LEU A 1 4.04 -23.06 12.94
C LEU A 1 4.54 -24.49 12.69
N ASP A 2 5.84 -24.74 12.50
CA ASP A 2 6.33 -26.11 12.21
C ASP A 2 6.20 -27.15 13.34
N ARG A 3 6.02 -26.73 14.60
CA ARG A 3 5.84 -27.65 15.74
C ARG A 3 4.44 -28.24 15.83
N ASP A 4 3.46 -27.62 15.17
CA ASP A 4 2.04 -27.97 15.29
C ASP A 4 1.53 -28.73 14.05
N TRP A 5 2.42 -29.13 13.15
CA TRP A 5 2.05 -29.77 11.88
C TRP A 5 1.21 -31.03 12.06
N SER A 6 1.49 -31.83 13.09
CA SER A 6 0.69 -33.02 13.40
C SER A 6 -0.76 -32.69 13.78
N ALA A 7 -0.98 -31.56 14.46
CA ALA A 7 -2.32 -31.08 14.79
C ALA A 7 -3.00 -30.51 13.54
N ILE A 8 -2.30 -29.66 12.78
CA ILE A 8 -2.82 -29.05 11.54
C ILE A 8 -3.21 -30.13 10.53
N SER A 9 -2.41 -31.18 10.37
CA SER A 9 -2.69 -32.27 9.43
C SER A 9 -3.93 -33.10 9.79
N SER A 10 -4.43 -32.97 11.02
CA SER A 10 -5.66 -33.64 11.48
C SER A 10 -6.93 -32.79 11.27
N GLU A 11 -6.77 -31.51 10.95
CA GLU A 11 -7.88 -30.62 10.62
C GLU A 11 -8.46 -30.94 9.24
N SER A 12 -9.69 -30.47 9.00
CA SER A 12 -10.36 -30.63 7.71
C SER A 12 -9.57 -29.98 6.58
N PRO A 13 -9.34 -30.68 5.45
CA PRO A 13 -8.74 -30.09 4.26
C PRO A 13 -9.72 -29.24 3.44
N GLU A 14 -11.02 -29.34 3.73
CA GLU A 14 -12.06 -28.55 3.05
C GLU A 14 -12.01 -27.08 3.49
N ASN A 15 -12.33 -26.19 2.54
CA ASN A 15 -12.44 -24.76 2.85
C ASN A 15 -13.49 -24.52 3.93
N PRO A 16 -13.23 -23.64 4.91
CA PRO A 16 -14.22 -23.30 5.91
C PRO A 16 -15.45 -22.66 5.23
N LEU A 17 -16.64 -23.12 5.61
CA LEU A 17 -17.87 -22.46 5.21
C LEU A 17 -17.92 -21.08 5.88
N SER A 18 -18.02 -20.04 5.07
CA SER A 18 -18.06 -18.66 5.54
C SER A 18 -19.38 -18.00 5.13
N GLU A 19 -20.06 -17.39 6.10
CA GLU A 19 -21.23 -16.54 5.88
C GLU A 19 -20.86 -15.06 5.76
N VAL A 20 -19.56 -14.75 5.71
CA VAL A 20 -19.05 -13.37 5.60
C VAL A 20 -19.55 -12.72 4.31
N LYS A 21 -20.08 -11.51 4.45
CA LYS A 21 -20.53 -10.65 3.37
C LYS A 21 -19.62 -9.43 3.24
N GLN A 22 -19.64 -8.80 2.07
CA GLN A 22 -18.82 -7.62 1.77
C GLN A 22 -19.12 -6.42 2.69
N GLU A 23 -20.32 -6.35 3.28
CA GLU A 23 -20.72 -5.29 4.21
C GLU A 23 -20.28 -5.56 5.66
N ASN A 24 -19.74 -6.75 5.96
CA ASN A 24 -19.21 -7.02 7.30
C ASN A 24 -17.88 -6.30 7.49
N LEU A 25 -17.62 -5.86 8.73
CA LEU A 25 -16.33 -5.27 9.10
C LEU A 25 -15.21 -6.30 8.89
N ALA A 26 -14.19 -5.91 8.14
CA ALA A 26 -12.97 -6.67 7.91
C ALA A 26 -11.91 -6.33 8.97
N TYR A 27 -11.71 -5.04 9.26
CA TYR A 27 -10.74 -4.61 10.27
C TYR A 27 -11.07 -3.24 10.86
N VAL A 28 -10.43 -2.92 11.99
CA VAL A 28 -10.46 -1.60 12.61
C VAL A 28 -9.02 -1.17 12.90
N ILE A 29 -8.61 -0.03 12.33
CA ILE A 29 -7.30 0.59 12.60
C ILE A 29 -7.52 1.87 13.40
N TYR A 30 -6.78 2.03 14.49
CA TYR A 30 -6.86 3.23 15.33
C TYR A 30 -5.86 4.28 14.87
N THR A 31 -6.35 5.46 14.54
CA THR A 31 -5.53 6.63 14.15
C THR A 31 -5.55 7.70 15.23
N SER A 32 -4.57 8.61 15.20
CA SER A 32 -4.50 9.75 16.13
C SER A 32 -5.70 10.68 15.91
N GLY A 33 -6.61 10.77 16.88
CA GLY A 33 -7.72 11.72 16.81
C GLY A 33 -7.26 13.14 17.16
N SER A 34 -7.85 14.14 16.52
CA SER A 34 -7.59 15.57 16.80
C SER A 34 -7.96 15.98 18.23
N THR A 35 -8.77 15.18 18.93
CA THR A 35 -9.20 15.38 20.32
C THR A 35 -8.26 14.73 21.35
N GLY A 36 -7.15 14.12 20.91
CA GLY A 36 -6.21 13.40 21.77
C GLY A 36 -6.66 11.98 22.17
N LYS A 37 -7.86 11.56 21.75
CA LYS A 37 -8.32 10.17 21.86
C LYS A 37 -8.18 9.47 20.52
N PRO A 38 -7.61 8.25 20.44
CA PRO A 38 -7.57 7.48 19.21
C PRO A 38 -8.98 7.27 18.64
N LYS A 39 -9.12 7.40 17.32
CA LYS A 39 -10.37 7.11 16.61
C LYS A 39 -10.20 5.79 15.84
N GLY A 40 -11.18 4.89 15.96
CA GLY A 40 -11.20 3.65 15.20
C GLY A 40 -11.79 3.89 13.82
N VAL A 41 -11.03 3.59 12.78
CA VAL A 41 -11.52 3.58 11.40
C VAL A 41 -12.00 2.17 11.10
N ALA A 42 -13.31 2.00 10.95
CA ALA A 42 -13.93 0.70 10.73
C ALA A 42 -14.08 0.45 9.21
N ILE A 43 -13.40 -0.59 8.71
CA ILE A 43 -13.36 -0.91 7.29
C ILE A 43 -14.14 -2.19 7.04
N ALA A 44 -15.14 -2.13 6.16
CA ALA A 44 -15.88 -3.29 5.68
C ALA A 44 -15.13 -4.04 4.58
N HIS A 45 -15.42 -5.33 4.38
CA HIS A 45 -14.75 -6.18 3.37
C HIS A 45 -14.79 -5.62 1.94
N ARG A 46 -15.84 -4.88 1.57
CA ARG A 46 -15.97 -4.25 0.25
C ARG A 46 -14.83 -3.26 -0.07
N SER A 47 -14.29 -2.58 0.93
CA SER A 47 -13.29 -1.53 0.73
C SER A 47 -11.90 -2.09 0.36
N PRO A 48 -11.28 -3.04 1.10
CA PRO A 48 -10.02 -3.65 0.70
C PRO A 48 -10.16 -4.52 -0.55
N LEU A 49 -11.35 -5.03 -0.89
CA LEU A 49 -11.58 -5.66 -2.20
C LEU A 49 -11.37 -4.68 -3.36
N THR A 50 -11.76 -3.41 -3.19
CA THR A 50 -11.49 -2.36 -4.18
C THR A 50 -9.99 -2.17 -4.39
N LEU A 51 -9.21 -2.13 -3.30
CA LEU A 51 -7.75 -2.08 -3.34
C LEU A 51 -7.15 -3.30 -4.03
N VAL A 52 -7.62 -4.51 -3.71
CA VAL A 52 -7.14 -5.78 -4.30
C VAL A 52 -7.38 -5.84 -5.80
N PHE A 53 -8.58 -5.50 -6.27
CA PHE A 53 -8.89 -5.51 -7.70
C PHE A 53 -8.16 -4.41 -8.47
N TRP A 54 -8.07 -3.19 -7.91
CA TRP A 54 -7.25 -2.14 -8.52
C TRP A 54 -5.78 -2.57 -8.66
N ALA A 55 -5.21 -3.20 -7.63
CA ALA A 55 -3.83 -3.66 -7.68
C ALA A 55 -3.60 -4.71 -8.78
N GLN A 56 -4.59 -5.55 -9.10
CA GLN A 56 -4.52 -6.50 -10.21
C GLN A 56 -4.41 -5.82 -11.58
N GLU A 57 -5.03 -4.65 -11.73
CA GLU A 57 -4.97 -3.88 -12.97
C GLU A 57 -3.65 -3.12 -13.14
N VAL A 58 -2.99 -2.81 -12.03
CA VAL A 58 -1.75 -1.99 -12.00
C VAL A 58 -0.50 -2.83 -11.94
N PHE A 59 -0.49 -3.91 -11.15
CA PHE A 59 0.70 -4.71 -10.90
C PHE A 59 0.59 -6.10 -11.53
N THR A 60 1.70 -6.57 -12.10
CA THR A 60 1.77 -7.94 -12.62
C THR A 60 2.00 -8.95 -11.51
N THR A 61 1.75 -10.23 -11.81
CA THR A 61 2.05 -11.36 -10.92
C THR A 61 3.53 -11.42 -10.54
N GLU A 62 4.43 -11.01 -11.43
CA GLU A 62 5.87 -10.99 -11.17
C GLU A 62 6.23 -9.86 -10.20
N GLN A 63 5.54 -8.72 -10.25
CA GLN A 63 5.78 -7.63 -9.31
C GLN A 63 5.28 -7.99 -7.91
N LEU A 64 4.14 -8.68 -7.81
CA LEU A 64 3.57 -9.14 -6.55
C LEU A 64 4.13 -10.50 -6.06
N ALA A 65 5.09 -11.10 -6.77
CA ALA A 65 5.60 -12.43 -6.46
C ALA A 65 6.25 -12.52 -5.06
N GLY A 66 6.94 -11.47 -4.61
CA GLY A 66 7.51 -11.35 -3.28
C GLY A 66 7.39 -9.92 -2.76
N VAL A 67 6.42 -9.66 -1.89
CA VAL A 67 6.19 -8.33 -1.31
C VAL A 67 6.77 -8.28 0.10
N LEU A 68 7.59 -7.28 0.38
CA LEU A 68 8.06 -7.01 1.73
C LEU A 68 6.89 -6.53 2.59
N ALA A 69 6.58 -7.28 3.65
CA ALA A 69 5.66 -6.88 4.70
C ALA A 69 6.47 -6.46 5.93
N SER A 70 6.64 -5.16 6.06
CA SER A 70 7.46 -4.55 7.11
C SER A 70 6.74 -3.44 7.88
N THR A 71 5.53 -3.08 7.42
CA THR A 71 4.67 -2.14 8.10
C THR A 71 3.95 -2.85 9.25
N SER A 72 3.93 -2.22 10.43
CA SER A 72 3.12 -2.71 11.55
C SER A 72 1.66 -2.84 11.13
N ILE A 73 1.00 -3.94 11.53
CA ILE A 73 -0.43 -4.19 11.25
C ILE A 73 -1.39 -3.14 11.85
N CYS A 74 -0.86 -2.24 12.67
CA CYS A 74 -1.58 -1.07 13.18
C CYS A 74 -1.64 0.09 12.17
N PHE A 75 -0.98 -0.01 11.01
CA PHE A 75 -1.04 0.95 9.92
C PHE A 75 -1.58 0.28 8.65
N ASP A 76 -2.41 1.00 7.92
CA ASP A 76 -3.15 0.51 6.75
C ASP A 76 -2.29 0.16 5.53
N LEU A 77 -1.04 0.65 5.45
CA LEU A 77 -0.07 0.19 4.46
C LEU A 77 0.14 -1.34 4.53
N SER A 78 0.03 -1.95 5.72
CA SER A 78 0.13 -3.40 5.87
C SER A 78 -1.00 -4.14 5.14
N VAL A 79 -2.14 -3.50 4.90
CA VAL A 79 -3.29 -4.11 4.20
C VAL A 79 -2.90 -4.42 2.75
N PHE A 80 -2.17 -3.52 2.09
CA PHE A 80 -1.60 -3.78 0.77
C PHE A 80 -0.57 -4.92 0.85
N GLU A 81 0.42 -4.79 1.73
CA GLU A 81 1.53 -5.75 1.86
C GLU A 81 1.05 -7.19 2.08
N LEU A 82 -0.01 -7.37 2.86
CA LEU A 82 -0.58 -8.68 3.19
C LEU A 82 -1.64 -9.12 2.17
N PHE A 83 -2.73 -8.37 2.03
CA PHE A 83 -3.92 -8.89 1.37
C PHE A 83 -3.90 -8.77 -0.14
N VAL A 84 -3.24 -7.75 -0.72
CA VAL A 84 -3.03 -7.70 -2.17
C VAL A 84 -2.15 -8.86 -2.60
N THR A 85 -1.03 -9.05 -1.90
CA THR A 85 -0.06 -10.12 -2.15
C THR A 85 -0.70 -11.50 -2.08
N LEU A 86 -1.40 -11.81 -0.98
CA LEU A 86 -2.01 -13.13 -0.77
C LEU A 86 -3.18 -13.39 -1.72
N SER A 87 -3.96 -12.35 -2.06
CA SER A 87 -5.10 -12.51 -2.97
C SER A 87 -4.68 -12.89 -4.40
N TRP A 88 -3.46 -12.53 -4.80
CA TRP A 88 -2.93 -12.79 -6.14
C TRP A 88 -1.84 -13.86 -6.18
N GLY A 89 -1.72 -14.67 -5.13
CA GLY A 89 -0.82 -15.83 -5.06
C GLY A 89 0.66 -15.48 -4.86
N GLY A 90 0.95 -14.24 -4.45
CA GLY A 90 2.28 -13.78 -4.09
C GLY A 90 2.75 -14.29 -2.73
N LYS A 91 4.04 -14.08 -2.45
CA LYS A 91 4.65 -14.37 -1.16
C LYS A 91 4.80 -13.11 -0.33
N VAL A 92 4.32 -13.18 0.91
CA VAL A 92 4.56 -12.15 1.93
C VAL A 92 5.88 -12.43 2.64
N ILE A 93 6.83 -11.52 2.52
CA ILE A 93 8.16 -11.63 3.15
C ILE A 93 8.16 -10.74 4.39
N LEU A 94 8.02 -11.35 5.56
CA LEU A 94 7.89 -10.64 6.83
C LEU A 94 9.23 -10.07 7.29
N SER A 95 9.18 -8.82 7.76
CA SER A 95 10.28 -8.12 8.40
C SER A 95 9.79 -7.36 9.62
N GLU A 96 10.66 -7.16 10.61
CA GLU A 96 10.32 -6.31 11.77
C GLU A 96 10.16 -4.84 11.36
N ASN A 97 10.98 -4.38 10.41
CA ASN A 97 10.88 -3.08 9.77
C ASN A 97 11.59 -3.10 8.40
N ALA A 98 11.41 -2.06 7.59
CA ALA A 98 11.94 -2.02 6.23
C ALA A 98 13.47 -2.07 6.18
N LEU A 99 14.17 -1.53 7.19
CA LEU A 99 15.63 -1.44 7.22
C LEU A 99 16.32 -2.77 7.49
N GLU A 100 15.59 -3.75 8.03
CA GLU A 100 16.09 -5.12 8.22
C GLU A 100 16.06 -5.94 6.93
N LEU A 101 15.47 -5.44 5.84
CA LEU A 101 15.40 -6.11 4.54
C LEU A 101 16.73 -6.76 4.12
N PRO A 102 17.90 -6.10 4.18
CA PRO A 102 19.17 -6.70 3.74
C PRO A 102 19.60 -7.92 4.56
N ASN A 103 19.10 -8.04 5.79
CA ASN A 103 19.48 -9.09 6.74
C ASN A 103 18.52 -10.29 6.69
N LEU A 104 17.40 -10.19 5.95
CA LEU A 104 16.43 -11.27 5.87
C LEU A 104 16.99 -12.45 5.06
N PRO A 105 16.79 -13.70 5.53
CA PRO A 105 17.15 -14.89 4.75
C PRO A 105 16.47 -14.93 3.36
N ALA A 106 15.28 -14.34 3.25
CA ALA A 106 14.49 -14.26 2.02
C ALA A 106 14.61 -12.88 1.32
N ALA A 107 15.62 -12.06 1.63
CA ALA A 107 15.78 -10.72 1.05
C ALA A 107 15.79 -10.73 -0.48
N GLU A 108 16.49 -11.70 -1.08
CA GLU A 108 16.58 -11.85 -2.54
C GLU A 108 15.28 -12.35 -3.18
N GLU A 109 14.26 -12.69 -2.39
CA GLU A 109 12.93 -13.04 -2.93
C GLU A 109 12.02 -11.81 -3.07
N VAL A 110 12.41 -10.64 -2.54
CA VAL A 110 11.60 -9.42 -2.60
C VAL A 110 11.65 -8.80 -4.00
N THR A 111 10.47 -8.69 -4.64
CA THR A 111 10.26 -8.04 -5.94
C THR A 111 9.67 -6.64 -5.80
N LEU A 112 8.91 -6.39 -4.72
CA LEU A 112 8.26 -5.12 -4.45
C LEU A 112 8.45 -4.67 -3.01
N ILE A 113 8.84 -3.41 -2.83
CA ILE A 113 8.87 -2.72 -1.54
C ILE A 113 7.69 -1.75 -1.49
N ASN A 114 6.85 -1.87 -0.47
CA ASN A 114 5.78 -0.92 -0.16
C ASN A 114 6.14 -0.22 1.16
N THR A 115 6.42 1.09 1.12
CA THR A 115 6.94 1.78 2.30
C THR A 115 6.75 3.30 2.21
N VAL A 116 7.27 4.04 3.20
CA VAL A 116 7.28 5.50 3.22
C VAL A 116 8.56 6.07 2.60
N PRO A 117 8.54 7.29 2.00
CA PRO A 117 9.72 7.95 1.45
C PRO A 117 10.95 7.98 2.39
N SER A 118 10.77 8.24 3.68
CA SER A 118 11.86 8.27 4.65
C SER A 118 12.58 6.93 4.81
N ALA A 119 11.84 5.81 4.81
CA ALA A 119 12.39 4.46 4.95
C ALA A 119 13.16 4.01 3.70
N ILE A 120 12.62 4.27 2.51
CA ILE A 120 13.33 3.90 1.27
C ILE A 120 14.60 4.75 1.07
N ALA A 121 14.60 6.01 1.49
CA ALA A 121 15.79 6.86 1.42
C ALA A 121 16.93 6.28 2.27
N GLU A 122 16.60 5.74 3.43
CA GLU A 122 17.57 5.08 4.30
C GLU A 122 18.08 3.76 3.68
N LEU A 123 17.21 2.95 3.06
CA LEU A 123 17.63 1.75 2.32
C LEU A 123 18.57 2.08 1.15
N ILE A 124 18.34 3.18 0.43
CA ILE A 124 19.27 3.64 -0.61
C ILE A 124 20.61 4.02 0.02
N ARG A 125 20.59 4.76 1.13
CA ARG A 125 21.80 5.23 1.83
C ARG A 125 22.67 4.08 2.34
N THR A 126 22.06 2.98 2.76
CA THR A 126 22.75 1.80 3.28
C THR A 126 23.02 0.74 2.22
N GLU A 127 22.71 1.01 0.95
CA GLU A 127 22.80 0.04 -0.16
C GLU A 127 21.97 -1.23 0.11
N GLY A 128 20.88 -1.08 0.86
CA GLY A 128 20.04 -2.16 1.37
C GLY A 128 18.90 -2.62 0.46
N ILE A 129 18.88 -2.22 -0.81
CA ILE A 129 17.85 -2.64 -1.77
C ILE A 129 18.37 -3.88 -2.54
N PRO A 130 17.77 -5.08 -2.36
CA PRO A 130 18.17 -6.26 -3.11
C PRO A 130 17.99 -6.09 -4.62
N LYS A 131 18.83 -6.77 -5.42
CA LYS A 131 18.82 -6.66 -6.89
C LYS A 131 17.55 -7.20 -7.53
N THR A 132 16.79 -8.01 -6.80
CA THR A 132 15.52 -8.59 -7.23
C THR A 132 14.35 -7.61 -7.13
N VAL A 133 14.48 -6.54 -6.34
CA VAL A 133 13.45 -5.49 -6.25
C VAL A 133 13.36 -4.75 -7.59
N ARG A 134 12.15 -4.66 -8.15
CA ARG A 134 11.87 -3.96 -9.41
C ARG A 134 10.87 -2.82 -9.25
N THR A 135 10.01 -2.92 -8.25
CA THR A 135 8.90 -1.98 -8.01
C THR A 135 8.99 -1.40 -6.60
N VAL A 136 8.80 -0.08 -6.48
CA VAL A 136 8.75 0.61 -5.20
C VAL A 136 7.47 1.43 -5.11
N ASN A 137 6.64 1.13 -4.12
CA ASN A 137 5.43 1.86 -3.78
C ASN A 137 5.73 2.78 -2.60
N LEU A 138 5.48 4.08 -2.77
CA LEU A 138 5.73 5.11 -1.76
C LEU A 138 4.44 5.83 -1.40
N ALA A 139 4.14 5.87 -0.10
CA ALA A 139 2.95 6.52 0.44
C ALA A 139 3.21 7.11 1.83
N GLY A 140 2.23 7.85 2.37
CA GLY A 140 2.25 8.33 3.76
C GLY A 140 3.09 9.58 4.01
N GLU A 141 3.98 9.98 3.10
CA GLU A 141 4.75 11.23 3.18
C GLU A 141 4.85 11.91 1.82
N PRO A 142 5.09 13.22 1.75
CA PRO A 142 5.43 13.89 0.49
C PRO A 142 6.66 13.26 -0.16
N LEU A 143 6.57 12.93 -1.45
CA LEU A 143 7.66 12.29 -2.20
C LEU A 143 8.55 13.33 -2.90
N PRO A 144 9.83 13.50 -2.51
CA PRO A 144 10.73 14.42 -3.21
C PRO A 144 11.17 13.87 -4.58
N SER A 145 11.25 14.73 -5.59
CA SER A 145 11.72 14.32 -6.93
C SER A 145 13.15 13.75 -6.92
N GLN A 146 14.02 14.28 -6.05
CA GLN A 146 15.39 13.79 -5.89
C GLN A 146 15.42 12.33 -5.40
N LEU A 147 14.51 11.93 -4.52
CA LEU A 147 14.44 10.55 -4.02
C LEU A 147 14.04 9.57 -5.14
N VAL A 148 13.09 9.99 -6.00
CA VAL A 148 12.71 9.22 -7.19
C VAL A 148 13.89 9.06 -8.15
N GLN A 149 14.67 10.11 -8.37
CA GLN A 149 15.89 10.04 -9.19
C GLN A 149 16.92 9.06 -8.62
N GLN A 150 17.13 9.08 -7.31
CA GLN A 150 18.02 8.13 -6.62
C GLN A 150 17.54 6.68 -6.75
N LEU A 151 16.22 6.45 -6.70
CA LEU A 151 15.63 5.13 -6.96
C LEU A 151 15.89 4.68 -8.39
N TYR A 152 15.69 5.54 -9.38
CA TYR A 152 15.94 5.18 -10.78
C TYR A 152 17.42 5.10 -11.17
N GLN A 153 18.34 5.60 -10.33
CA GLN A 153 19.77 5.33 -10.44
C GLN A 153 20.12 3.89 -10.03
N GLN A 154 19.28 3.21 -9.25
CA GLN A 154 19.42 1.79 -8.97
C GLN A 154 19.06 0.99 -10.23
N GLU A 155 20.01 0.24 -10.80
CA GLU A 155 19.85 -0.43 -12.10
C GLU A 155 18.64 -1.38 -12.17
N ASN A 156 18.33 -1.99 -11.02
CA ASN A 156 17.24 -2.95 -10.89
C ASN A 156 15.86 -2.31 -10.91
N ILE A 157 15.69 -1.09 -10.38
CA ILE A 157 14.38 -0.44 -10.22
C ILE A 157 13.79 -0.02 -11.57
N LYS A 158 12.57 -0.49 -11.83
CA LYS A 158 11.84 -0.24 -13.08
C LYS A 158 10.68 0.71 -12.88
N GLU A 159 9.98 0.62 -11.75
CA GLU A 159 8.77 1.39 -11.47
C GLU A 159 8.79 1.95 -10.06
N VAL A 160 8.43 3.23 -9.96
CA VAL A 160 8.26 3.95 -8.70
C VAL A 160 6.87 4.56 -8.71
N TYR A 161 6.03 4.13 -7.78
CA TYR A 161 4.68 4.65 -7.62
C TYR A 161 4.61 5.62 -6.46
N ASN A 162 3.98 6.77 -6.69
CA ASN A 162 3.53 7.65 -5.62
C ASN A 162 2.06 7.37 -5.37
N LEU A 163 1.72 6.95 -4.16
CA LEU A 163 0.37 6.58 -3.76
C LEU A 163 -0.08 7.46 -2.59
N TYR A 164 -1.37 7.74 -2.55
CA TYR A 164 -1.96 8.58 -1.53
C TYR A 164 -3.34 8.04 -1.15
N GLY A 165 -3.61 7.99 0.14
CA GLY A 165 -4.93 7.69 0.68
C GLY A 165 -4.90 7.85 2.20
N PRO A 166 -5.98 8.36 2.82
CA PRO A 166 -6.17 8.26 4.26
C PRO A 166 -6.68 6.87 4.65
N SER A 167 -6.54 6.50 5.92
CA SER A 167 -7.11 5.25 6.43
C SER A 167 -8.61 5.16 6.25
N GLU A 168 -9.30 6.31 6.29
CA GLU A 168 -10.75 6.44 6.09
C GLU A 168 -11.22 6.10 4.66
N ASP A 169 -10.32 5.95 3.69
CA ASP A 169 -10.63 5.54 2.31
C ASP A 169 -9.78 4.33 1.86
N THR A 170 -9.39 3.49 2.84
CA THR A 170 -8.70 2.20 2.64
C THR A 170 -7.35 2.29 1.90
N THR A 171 -6.33 2.74 2.63
CA THR A 171 -4.91 2.69 2.23
C THR A 171 -4.55 3.61 1.06
N TYR A 172 -5.07 3.35 -0.16
CA TYR A 172 -4.76 4.12 -1.36
C TYR A 172 -6.04 4.56 -2.08
N SER A 173 -6.19 5.86 -2.25
CA SER A 173 -7.28 6.51 -2.98
C SER A 173 -6.83 6.99 -4.36
N THR A 174 -5.56 7.40 -4.48
CA THR A 174 -4.96 7.87 -5.73
C THR A 174 -3.56 7.33 -5.91
N PHE A 175 -3.12 7.24 -7.17
CA PHE A 175 -1.77 6.81 -7.51
C PHE A 175 -1.27 7.41 -8.82
N THR A 176 0.06 7.45 -8.97
CA THR A 176 0.74 7.71 -10.24
C THR A 176 2.02 6.89 -10.35
N LEU A 177 2.26 6.33 -11.53
CA LEU A 177 3.60 5.89 -11.92
C LEU A 177 4.44 7.13 -12.22
N VAL A 178 5.51 7.34 -11.45
CA VAL A 178 6.37 8.51 -11.63
C VAL A 178 7.31 8.27 -12.80
N GLU A 179 7.30 9.16 -13.80
CA GLU A 179 8.20 9.02 -14.95
C GLU A 179 9.66 9.20 -14.54
N LYS A 180 10.55 8.36 -15.10
CA LYS A 180 12.01 8.44 -14.86
C LYS A 180 12.61 9.81 -15.17
N THR A 181 12.01 10.51 -16.13
CA THR A 181 12.46 11.82 -16.63
C THR A 181 11.76 13.00 -15.96
N ALA A 182 10.88 12.74 -14.99
CA ALA A 182 10.15 13.81 -14.31
C ALA A 182 11.11 14.66 -13.46
N ASN A 183 11.09 15.97 -13.72
CA ASN A 183 11.86 16.97 -12.94
C ASN A 183 10.99 17.72 -11.92
N ASN A 184 9.66 17.58 -12.01
CA ASN A 184 8.72 18.19 -11.08
C ASN A 184 8.47 17.28 -9.88
N SER A 185 7.96 17.85 -8.78
CA SER A 185 7.45 17.06 -7.66
C SER A 185 6.39 16.07 -8.14
N PRO A 186 6.50 14.77 -7.79
CA PRO A 186 5.48 13.78 -8.08
C PRO A 186 4.10 14.22 -7.59
N THR A 187 3.10 14.12 -8.47
CA THR A 187 1.70 14.33 -8.07
C THR A 187 1.19 13.13 -7.27
N ILE A 188 0.06 13.26 -6.57
CA ILE A 188 -0.64 12.10 -6.00
C ILE A 188 -1.44 11.31 -7.06
N GLY A 189 -1.46 11.80 -8.30
CA GLY A 189 -1.97 11.08 -9.45
C GLY A 189 -3.49 11.12 -9.62
N LYS A 190 -4.05 9.98 -10.06
CA LYS A 190 -5.48 9.82 -10.35
C LYS A 190 -6.11 8.85 -9.37
N ALA A 191 -7.43 8.95 -9.22
CA ALA A 191 -8.20 8.01 -8.41
C ALA A 191 -7.97 6.56 -8.84
N ILE A 192 -7.91 5.66 -7.86
CA ILE A 192 -7.97 4.21 -8.10
C ILE A 192 -9.36 3.81 -8.61
N ALA A 193 -9.51 2.56 -9.08
CA ALA A 193 -10.79 2.05 -9.55
C ALA A 193 -11.86 2.16 -8.45
N ASN A 194 -13.09 2.52 -8.83
CA ASN A 194 -14.24 2.71 -7.93
C ASN A 194 -14.08 3.81 -6.85
N THR A 195 -13.09 4.69 -7.01
CA THR A 195 -12.89 5.90 -6.19
C THR A 195 -13.12 7.17 -7.01
N GLN A 196 -13.68 8.18 -6.37
CA GLN A 196 -13.93 9.52 -6.91
C GLN A 196 -13.11 10.53 -6.11
N THR A 197 -12.54 11.49 -6.82
CA THR A 197 -11.74 12.57 -6.23
C THR A 197 -12.33 13.90 -6.66
N TYR A 198 -12.49 14.81 -5.70
CA TYR A 198 -13.00 16.15 -5.94
C TYR A 198 -12.07 17.17 -5.29
N ILE A 199 -11.81 18.28 -5.97
CA ILE A 199 -11.17 19.44 -5.38
C ILE A 199 -12.26 20.50 -5.22
N LEU A 200 -12.63 20.80 -3.99
CA LEU A 200 -13.79 21.64 -3.67
C LEU A 200 -13.37 22.96 -3.01
N ASP A 201 -14.15 24.02 -3.24
CA ASP A 201 -14.05 25.25 -2.47
C ASP A 201 -14.79 25.16 -1.12
N ARG A 202 -14.77 26.24 -0.34
CA ARG A 202 -15.47 26.35 0.95
C ARG A 202 -17.00 26.26 0.86
N HIS A 203 -17.56 26.30 -0.34
CA HIS A 203 -18.99 26.16 -0.62
C HIS A 203 -19.33 24.77 -1.20
N LEU A 204 -18.38 23.83 -1.12
CA LEU A 204 -18.48 22.46 -1.65
C LEU A 204 -18.72 22.42 -3.17
N GLN A 205 -18.23 23.42 -3.90
CA GLN A 205 -18.30 23.46 -5.36
C GLN A 205 -16.94 23.06 -5.98
N PRO A 206 -16.92 22.29 -7.08
CA PRO A 206 -15.70 21.96 -7.78
C PRO A 206 -14.94 23.21 -8.25
N VAL A 207 -13.64 23.26 -7.98
CA VAL A 207 -12.77 24.34 -8.44
C VAL A 207 -12.26 24.09 -9.87
N PRO A 208 -11.94 25.14 -10.65
CA PRO A 208 -11.29 24.98 -11.96
C PRO A 208 -9.90 24.33 -11.86
N VAL A 209 -9.44 23.71 -12.95
CA VAL A 209 -8.10 23.12 -13.04
C VAL A 209 -7.02 24.17 -12.71
N GLY A 210 -6.11 23.80 -11.80
CA GLY A 210 -5.01 24.66 -11.36
C GLY A 210 -5.35 25.60 -10.19
N VAL A 211 -6.62 25.67 -9.78
CA VAL A 211 -7.03 26.43 -8.60
C VAL A 211 -6.96 25.53 -7.35
N PRO A 212 -6.31 25.97 -6.25
CA PRO A 212 -6.29 25.20 -5.01
C PRO A 212 -7.67 25.06 -4.38
N GLY A 213 -7.93 23.91 -3.77
CA GLY A 213 -9.13 23.61 -2.97
C GLY A 213 -8.88 22.41 -2.05
N GLU A 214 -9.93 21.96 -1.37
CA GLU A 214 -9.88 20.83 -0.44
C GLU A 214 -10.20 19.51 -1.16
N LEU A 215 -9.32 18.51 -0.99
CA LEU A 215 -9.50 17.18 -1.55
C LEU A 215 -10.59 16.42 -0.79
N HIS A 216 -11.63 16.02 -1.50
CA HIS A 216 -12.68 15.14 -1.02
C HIS A 216 -12.64 13.81 -1.79
N LEU A 217 -12.85 12.73 -1.05
CA LEU A 217 -12.83 11.36 -1.55
C LEU A 217 -14.23 10.76 -1.41
N GLY A 218 -14.60 9.94 -2.38
CA GLY A 218 -15.83 9.16 -2.32
C GLY A 218 -15.70 7.86 -3.10
N GLY A 219 -16.59 6.91 -2.85
CA GLY A 219 -16.60 5.63 -3.57
C GLY A 219 -16.53 4.44 -2.63
N MET A 220 -16.07 3.31 -3.17
CA MET A 220 -16.12 2.02 -2.49
C MET A 220 -14.99 1.81 -1.48
N GLY A 221 -13.95 2.66 -1.49
CA GLY A 221 -12.85 2.65 -0.52
C GLY A 221 -13.23 3.19 0.86
N LEU A 222 -14.34 3.93 0.97
CA LEU A 222 -14.73 4.61 2.20
C LEU A 222 -14.97 3.64 3.37
N ALA A 223 -14.56 4.09 4.55
CA ALA A 223 -14.89 3.49 5.84
C ALA A 223 -16.38 3.63 6.20
N GLU A 224 -16.84 2.81 7.15
CA GLU A 224 -18.21 2.84 7.71
C GLU A 224 -18.37 3.86 8.85
#